data_AF-A0A2X3KYM0-F1
#
_entry.id   AF-A0A2X3KYM0-F1
#
_cell.length_a   1.000
_cell.length_b   1.000
_cell.length_c   1.000
_cell.angle_alpha   90.00
_cell.angle_beta   90.00
_cell.angle_gamma   90.00
#
_symmetry.space_group_name_H-M   'P 1'
#
loop_
_entity.id
_entity.type
_entity.pdbx_description
1 polymer ?
#
loop_
_entity_poly.entity_id
_entity_poly.type
_entity_poly.pdbx_seq_one_letter_code
_entity_poly.pdbx_strand_id
1 'polypeptide(L)'
;MSHRTDSAPEYQLLLNKVLCGIEPSTPIPQHIPLPDGAESLIEGLLTAIIAHWKVLGNTSISGLQTTFIQREGLLTFTPQHWQLNVIPGTFDMLLDQLPWRFQTIKYPWMDKPLFVSWR
;
A
#
# COMPACT_ATOMS: atom_id res chain seq x y z
N MET A 1 -1.51 6.75 17.40
CA MET A 1 -0.15 7.28 17.16
C MET A 1 0.20 7.00 15.70
N SER A 2 0.24 8.04 14.87
CA SER A 2 0.66 7.95 13.47
C SER A 2 2.18 7.83 13.46
N HIS A 3 2.71 6.60 13.44
CA HIS A 3 4.14 6.40 13.27
C HIS A 3 4.48 6.57 11.80
N ARG A 4 4.63 7.83 11.39
CA ARG A 4 5.27 8.23 10.14
C ARG A 4 6.77 8.03 10.37
N THR A 5 7.25 6.82 10.12
CA THR A 5 8.61 6.41 10.45
C THR A 5 9.46 6.32 9.19
N ASP A 6 10.68 6.84 9.31
CA ASP A 6 11.79 6.63 8.37
C ASP A 6 12.53 5.32 8.65
N SER A 7 11.94 4.47 9.50
CA SER A 7 12.44 3.15 9.85
C SER A 7 11.34 2.09 9.89
N ALA A 8 11.68 0.89 9.45
CA ALA A 8 10.83 -0.29 9.56
C ALA A 8 11.69 -1.58 9.51
N PRO A 9 11.32 -2.63 10.26
CA PRO A 9 11.95 -3.92 10.11
C PRO A 9 11.77 -4.47 8.68
N GLU A 10 12.85 -4.93 8.07
CA GLU A 10 12.86 -5.39 6.68
C GLU A 10 11.84 -6.51 6.39
N TYR A 11 11.62 -7.42 7.36
CA TYR A 11 10.65 -8.51 7.20
C TYR A 11 9.19 -8.02 7.01
N GLN A 12 8.89 -6.76 7.37
CA GLN A 12 7.58 -6.13 7.13
C GLN A 12 7.47 -5.46 5.76
N LEU A 13 8.59 -5.30 5.03
CA LEU A 13 8.68 -4.51 3.81
C LEU A 13 8.58 -5.35 2.52
N LEU A 14 8.18 -6.62 2.62
CA LEU A 14 8.11 -7.52 1.46
C LEU A 14 7.20 -6.96 0.35
N LEU A 15 5.99 -6.49 0.70
CA LEU A 15 5.09 -5.87 -0.28
C LEU A 15 5.69 -4.59 -0.89
N ASN A 16 6.34 -3.76 -0.07
CA ASN A 16 7.00 -2.54 -0.53
C ASN A 16 8.11 -2.85 -1.55
N LYS A 17 8.94 -3.88 -1.30
CA LYS A 17 9.96 -4.34 -2.24
C LYS A 17 9.34 -4.72 -3.59
N VAL A 18 8.25 -5.50 -3.57
CA VAL A 18 7.55 -5.90 -4.80
C VAL A 18 7.02 -4.69 -5.58
N LEU A 19 6.36 -3.75 -4.91
CA LEU A 19 5.84 -2.53 -5.53
C LEU A 19 6.96 -1.63 -6.10
N CYS A 20 8.11 -1.60 -5.45
CA CYS A 20 9.30 -0.86 -5.90
C CYS A 20 10.17 -1.63 -6.91
N GLY A 21 9.81 -2.86 -7.29
CA GLY A 21 10.60 -3.68 -8.22
C GLY A 21 11.93 -4.18 -7.65
N ILE A 22 12.05 -4.25 -6.32
CA ILE A 22 13.22 -4.76 -5.60
C ILE A 22 13.05 -6.26 -5.38
N GLU A 23 14.08 -7.06 -5.64
CA GLU A 23 14.05 -8.50 -5.38
C GLU A 23 13.87 -8.78 -3.88
N PRO A 24 13.01 -9.74 -3.46
CA PRO A 24 12.79 -10.03 -2.04
C PRO A 24 14.06 -10.29 -1.22
N SER A 25 15.05 -10.93 -1.86
CA SER A 25 16.36 -11.27 -1.29
C SER A 25 17.32 -10.08 -1.16
N THR A 26 17.05 -8.96 -1.84
CA THR A 26 17.91 -7.78 -1.80
C THR A 26 17.82 -7.12 -0.44
N PRO A 27 18.91 -7.02 0.34
CA PRO A 27 18.88 -6.40 1.65
C PRO A 27 18.53 -4.92 1.53
N ILE A 28 17.66 -4.42 2.40
CA ILE A 28 17.34 -3.00 2.50
C ILE A 28 17.68 -2.49 3.91
N PRO A 29 18.24 -1.27 4.03
CA PRO A 29 18.55 -0.71 5.33
C PRO A 29 17.26 -0.46 6.12
N GLN A 30 17.33 -0.75 7.43
CA GLN A 30 16.20 -0.55 8.35
C GLN A 30 15.78 0.92 8.44
N HIS A 31 16.73 1.85 8.28
CA HIS A 31 16.52 3.29 8.35
C HIS A 31 16.98 3.93 7.04
N ILE A 32 16.12 4.77 6.47
CA ILE A 32 16.44 5.60 5.31
C ILE A 32 15.86 6.98 5.58
N PRO A 33 16.68 8.04 5.66
CA PRO A 33 16.17 9.38 5.86
C PRO A 33 15.23 9.76 4.71
N LEU A 34 14.05 10.28 5.06
CA LEU A 34 13.12 10.77 4.07
C LEU A 34 13.68 12.03 3.38
N PRO A 35 13.50 12.19 2.06
CA PRO A 35 13.84 13.43 1.37
C PRO A 35 13.06 14.63 1.94
N ASP A 36 13.65 15.83 1.82
CA ASP A 36 12.97 17.06 2.20
C ASP A 36 11.62 17.20 1.49
N GLY A 37 10.57 17.52 2.26
CA GLY A 37 9.21 17.68 1.75
C GLY A 37 8.45 16.37 1.49
N ALA A 38 9.07 15.20 1.65
CA ALA A 38 8.39 13.91 1.44
C ALA A 38 7.15 13.75 2.33
N GLU A 39 7.22 14.20 3.58
CA GLU A 39 6.08 14.11 4.49
C GLU A 39 4.87 14.92 4.02
N SER A 40 5.09 16.17 3.60
CA SER A 40 4.04 17.04 3.08
C SER A 40 3.44 16.48 1.79
N LEU A 41 4.28 15.91 0.93
CA LEU A 41 3.82 15.23 -0.29
C LEU A 41 2.93 14.03 0.02
N ILE A 42 3.33 13.19 0.99
CA ILE A 42 2.55 12.03 1.44
C ILE A 42 1.21 12.47 2.05
N GLU A 43 1.20 13.54 2.86
CA GLU A 43 -0.04 14.11 3.39
C GLU A 43 -0.97 14.59 2.29
N GLY A 44 -0.45 15.38 1.35
CA GLY A 44 -1.21 15.85 0.21
C GLY A 44 -1.82 14.71 -0.60
N LEU A 45 -1.06 13.62 -0.82
CA LEU A 45 -1.55 12.43 -1.51
C LEU A 45 -2.69 11.74 -0.75
N LEU A 46 -2.53 11.51 0.56
CA LEU A 46 -3.54 10.85 1.38
C LEU A 46 -4.82 11.71 1.50
N THR A 47 -4.67 13.02 1.63
CA THR A 47 -5.80 13.97 1.58
C THR A 47 -6.51 13.93 0.23
N ALA A 48 -5.76 13.89 -0.88
CA ALA A 48 -6.35 13.78 -2.21
C ALA A 48 -7.11 12.47 -2.39
N ILE A 49 -6.59 11.34 -1.90
CA ILE A 49 -7.29 10.04 -1.92
C ILE A 49 -8.65 10.15 -1.23
N ILE A 50 -8.72 10.75 -0.04
CA ILE A 50 -9.97 10.95 0.70
C ILE A 50 -10.94 11.84 -0.08
N ALA A 51 -10.44 12.95 -0.64
CA ALA A 51 -11.25 13.90 -1.41
C ALA A 51 -11.83 13.27 -2.69
N HIS A 52 -11.07 12.41 -3.38
CA HIS A 52 -11.50 11.74 -4.59
C HIS A 52 -12.42 10.55 -4.31
N TRP A 53 -12.20 9.81 -3.21
CA TRP A 53 -13.03 8.69 -2.79
C TRP A 53 -14.19 9.17 -1.91
N LYS A 54 -15.13 9.88 -2.53
CA LYS A 54 -16.21 10.65 -1.87
C LYS A 54 -17.00 9.89 -0.80
N VAL A 55 -17.15 8.56 -0.93
CA VAL A 55 -17.88 7.74 0.06
C VAL A 55 -17.21 7.73 1.44
N LEU A 56 -15.91 8.04 1.51
CA LEU A 56 -15.20 8.16 2.78
C LEU A 56 -15.62 9.37 3.61
N GLY A 57 -16.29 10.36 2.99
CA GLY A 57 -16.76 11.56 3.68
C GLY A 57 -15.64 12.27 4.44
N ASN A 58 -15.85 12.47 5.75
CA ASN A 58 -14.92 13.16 6.64
C ASN A 58 -13.90 12.20 7.31
N THR A 59 -13.56 11.09 6.67
CA THR A 59 -12.55 10.15 7.19
C THR A 59 -11.20 10.86 7.36
N SER A 60 -10.53 10.65 8.49
CA SER A 60 -9.19 11.19 8.72
C SER A 60 -8.12 10.38 7.97
N ILE A 61 -6.93 10.96 7.74
CA ILE A 61 -5.79 10.23 7.16
C ILE A 61 -5.48 8.96 7.97
N SER A 62 -5.49 9.05 9.30
CA SER A 62 -5.29 7.88 10.16
C SER A 62 -6.39 6.84 9.97
N GLY A 63 -7.65 7.25 9.80
CA GLY A 63 -8.77 6.34 9.54
C GLY A 63 -8.63 5.65 8.18
N LEU A 64 -8.24 6.37 7.13
CA LEU A 64 -7.92 5.79 5.83
C LEU A 64 -6.82 4.74 5.96
N GLN A 65 -5.72 5.09 6.62
CA GLN A 65 -4.56 4.21 6.78
C GLN A 65 -4.92 2.93 7.52
N THR A 66 -5.52 3.01 8.71
CA THR A 66 -5.85 1.82 9.51
C THR A 66 -6.95 0.98 8.88
N THR A 67 -7.85 1.58 8.11
CA THR A 67 -9.00 0.86 7.53
C THR A 67 -8.69 0.22 6.19
N PHE A 68 -7.84 0.84 5.35
CA PHE A 68 -7.65 0.46 3.95
C PHE A 68 -6.18 0.36 3.48
N ILE A 69 -5.19 0.66 4.32
CA ILE A 69 -3.77 0.56 3.91
C ILE A 69 -3.03 -0.43 4.81
N GLN A 70 -3.22 -0.34 6.13
CA GLN A 70 -2.62 -1.21 7.14
C GLN A 70 -3.51 -2.42 7.36
N ARG A 71 -3.45 -3.35 6.42
CA ARG A 71 -4.30 -4.53 6.38
C ARG A 71 -3.49 -5.79 6.46
N GLU A 72 -4.03 -6.75 7.19
CA GLU A 72 -3.51 -8.11 7.18
C GLU A 72 -3.80 -8.75 5.82
N GLY A 73 -2.82 -9.52 5.34
CA GLY A 73 -2.92 -10.19 4.07
C GLY A 73 -1.79 -11.19 3.87
N LEU A 74 -1.96 -12.02 2.85
CA LEU A 74 -0.98 -13.01 2.43
C LEU A 74 -0.47 -12.65 1.04
N LEU A 75 0.84 -12.45 0.94
CA LEU A 75 1.53 -12.25 -0.33
C LEU A 75 2.18 -13.58 -0.75
N THR A 76 1.80 -14.10 -1.91
CA THR A 76 2.38 -15.31 -2.51
C THR A 76 3.09 -14.98 -3.81
N PHE A 77 4.12 -15.76 -4.10
CA PHE A 77 4.92 -15.64 -5.31
C PHE A 77 4.74 -16.89 -6.17
N THR A 78 4.60 -16.68 -7.48
CA THR A 78 4.64 -17.74 -8.50
C THR A 78 5.64 -17.36 -9.58
N PRO A 79 6.08 -18.30 -10.44
CA PRO A 79 6.94 -17.97 -11.57
C PRO A 79 6.35 -16.91 -12.53
N GLN A 80 5.03 -16.73 -12.55
CA GLN A 80 4.33 -15.83 -13.46
C GLN A 80 3.95 -14.48 -12.83
N HIS A 81 3.62 -14.44 -11.53
CA HIS A 81 3.09 -13.25 -10.87
C HIS A 81 3.24 -13.28 -9.35
N TRP A 82 3.05 -12.11 -8.74
CA TRP A 82 2.75 -11.94 -7.32
C TRP A 82 1.24 -11.94 -7.10
N GLN A 83 0.77 -12.53 -6.02
CA GLN A 83 -0.63 -12.51 -5.61
C GLN A 83 -0.73 -11.99 -4.17
N LEU A 84 -1.47 -10.90 -3.97
CA LEU A 84 -1.81 -10.37 -2.65
C LEU A 84 -3.26 -10.73 -2.34
N ASN A 85 -3.49 -11.45 -1.26
CA ASN A 85 -4.83 -11.73 -0.73
C ASN A 85 -5.01 -10.96 0.57
N VAL A 86 -5.89 -9.96 0.59
CA VAL A 86 -6.14 -9.14 1.77
C VAL A 86 -7.27 -9.76 2.59
N ILE A 87 -7.10 -9.82 3.91
CA ILE A 87 -8.13 -10.34 4.81
C ILE A 87 -9.33 -9.38 4.83
N PRO A 88 -10.55 -9.85 4.52
CA PRO A 88 -11.73 -9.00 4.47
C PRO A 88 -12.02 -8.26 5.77
N GLY A 89 -12.44 -7.00 5.66
CA GLY A 89 -12.82 -6.13 6.76
C GLY A 89 -14.27 -5.65 6.69
N THR A 90 -14.71 -5.03 7.79
CA THR A 90 -16.06 -4.48 7.94
C THR A 90 -16.40 -3.38 6.95
N PHE A 91 -15.41 -2.60 6.51
CA PHE A 91 -15.60 -1.44 5.64
C PHE A 91 -15.27 -1.72 4.17
N ASP A 92 -14.94 -2.96 3.82
CA ASP A 92 -14.45 -3.32 2.47
C ASP A 92 -15.52 -3.14 1.39
N MET A 93 -16.81 -3.08 1.77
CA MET A 93 -17.90 -2.69 0.85
C MET A 93 -17.74 -1.30 0.24
N LEU A 94 -16.92 -0.42 0.83
CA LEU A 94 -16.63 0.89 0.27
C LEU A 94 -15.69 0.81 -0.94
N LEU A 95 -14.92 -0.28 -1.08
CA LEU A 95 -13.97 -0.48 -2.19
C LEU A 95 -14.69 -0.55 -3.54
N ASP A 96 -15.95 -0.98 -3.55
CA ASP A 96 -16.81 -1.01 -4.75
C ASP A 96 -17.05 0.39 -5.34
N GLN A 97 -16.76 1.45 -4.57
CA GLN A 97 -16.91 2.86 -4.97
C GLN A 97 -15.57 3.56 -5.20
N LEU A 98 -14.46 2.82 -5.30
CA LEU A 98 -13.18 3.41 -5.66
C LEU A 98 -13.20 3.93 -7.11
N PRO A 99 -12.74 5.16 -7.36
CA PRO A 99 -12.76 5.73 -8.70
C PRO A 99 -11.58 5.25 -9.58
N TRP A 100 -10.74 4.34 -9.09
CA TRP A 100 -9.61 3.75 -9.81
C TRP A 100 -9.53 2.24 -9.58
N ARG A 101 -8.82 1.53 -10.48
CA ARG A 101 -8.57 0.09 -10.37
C ARG A 101 -7.30 -0.18 -9.56
N PHE A 102 -7.34 -1.22 -8.73
CA PHE A 102 -6.19 -1.67 -7.92
C PHE A 102 -5.94 -3.19 -7.99
N GLN A 103 -6.79 -3.94 -8.71
CA GLN A 103 -6.75 -5.41 -8.79
C GLN A 103 -5.52 -5.95 -9.55
N THR A 104 -4.92 -5.14 -10.41
CA THR A 104 -3.71 -5.51 -11.17
C THR A 104 -2.75 -4.33 -11.15
N ILE A 105 -1.57 -4.57 -10.59
CA ILE A 105 -0.51 -3.57 -10.44
C ILE A 105 0.72 -4.06 -11.20
N LYS A 106 1.14 -3.30 -12.20
CA LYS A 106 2.38 -3.56 -12.95
C LYS A 106 3.01 -2.22 -13.33
N TYR A 107 3.94 -1.75 -12.53
CA TYR A 107 4.75 -0.58 -12.88
C TYR A 107 5.89 -0.96 -13.84
N PRO A 108 6.47 0.00 -14.57
CA PRO A 108 7.55 -0.26 -15.55
C PRO A 108 8.77 -0.95 -14.95
N TRP A 109 9.07 -0.71 -13.66
CA TRP A 109 10.22 -1.27 -12.95
C TRP A 109 9.95 -2.61 -12.25
N MET A 110 8.69 -3.06 -12.18
CA MET A 110 8.39 -4.36 -11.59
C MET A 110 8.78 -5.48 -12.56
N ASP A 111 9.35 -6.58 -12.08
CA ASP A 111 9.63 -7.74 -12.93
C ASP A 111 8.32 -8.45 -13.35
N LYS A 112 7.47 -8.77 -12.36
CA LYS A 112 6.19 -9.49 -12.56
C LYS A 112 5.00 -8.66 -12.10
N PRO A 113 3.79 -8.87 -12.66
CA PRO A 113 2.60 -8.20 -12.17
C PRO A 113 2.24 -8.67 -10.76
N LEU A 114 1.60 -7.79 -10.00
CA LEU A 114 0.94 -8.08 -8.74
C LEU A 114 -0.57 -8.08 -8.97
N PHE A 115 -1.20 -9.23 -8.73
CA PHE A 115 -2.65 -9.34 -8.67
C PHE A 115 -3.12 -9.20 -7.23
N VAL A 116 -4.18 -8.43 -7.02
CA VAL A 116 -4.74 -8.14 -5.71
C VAL A 116 -6.13 -8.74 -5.65
N SER A 117 -6.30 -9.71 -4.74
CA SER A 117 -7.59 -10.22 -4.29
C SER A 117 -7.96 -9.52 -2.99
N TRP A 118 -9.00 -8.69 -3.07
CA TRP A 118 -9.53 -7.94 -1.94
C TRP A 118 -11.04 -7.88 -2.14
N ARG A 119 -11.72 -8.86 -1.52
CA ARG A 119 -13.02 -9.42 -1.93
C ARG A 119 -12.96 -10.30 -3.18
#